data_AF-A0A154PNE3-F1
#
_entry.id   AF-A0A154PNE3-F1
#
_cell.length_a   1.000
_cell.length_b   1.000
_cell.length_c   1.000
_cell.angle_alpha   90.00
_cell.angle_beta   90.00
_cell.angle_gamma   90.00
#
_symmetry.space_group_name_H-M   'P 1'
#
loop_
_entity.id
_entity.type
_entity.pdbx_description
1 polymer ?
#
loop_
_entity_poly.entity_id
_entity_poly.type
_entity_poly.pdbx_seq_one_letter_code
_entity_poly.pdbx_strand_id
1 'polypeptide(L)'
;MQFLQRKFPGRVVSKNGDIDRPPRSPDLTPPDFFLWGYLKRKVYASKPQTIDELKANIRAEIIAIPPEMLETVMENAAKRAHFALANKGGHLIDVVFKN
;
A
#
# COMPACT_ATOMS: atom_id res chain seq x y z
N MET A 1 7.23 1.77 -18.79
CA MET A 1 6.40 0.57 -18.52
C MET A 1 7.07 -0.75 -18.91
N GLN A 2 7.57 -0.89 -20.13
CA GLN A 2 8.20 -2.15 -20.60
C GLN A 2 9.29 -2.72 -19.67
N PHE A 3 10.14 -1.89 -19.06
CA PHE A 3 11.14 -2.37 -18.09
C PHE A 3 10.51 -3.09 -16.89
N LEU A 4 9.48 -2.49 -16.29
CA LEU A 4 8.82 -3.06 -15.11
C LEU A 4 8.06 -4.33 -15.45
N GLN A 5 7.39 -4.38 -16.61
CA GLN A 5 6.69 -5.58 -17.08
C GLN A 5 7.65 -6.74 -17.34
N ARG A 6 8.84 -6.46 -17.90
CA ARG A 6 9.88 -7.49 -18.04
C ARG A 6 10.42 -7.98 -16.69
N LYS A 7 10.56 -7.07 -15.72
CA LYS A 7 11.12 -7.41 -14.41
C LYS A 7 10.10 -8.09 -13.49
N PHE A 8 8.81 -7.79 -13.65
CA PHE A 8 7.72 -8.26 -12.81
C PHE A 8 6.52 -8.70 -13.68
N PRO A 9 6.68 -9.72 -14.53
CA PRO A 9 5.67 -10.10 -15.50
C PRO A 9 4.36 -10.52 -14.83
N GLY A 10 3.25 -9.94 -15.30
CA GLY A 10 1.90 -10.22 -14.79
C GLY A 10 1.61 -9.62 -13.41
N ARG A 11 2.51 -8.77 -12.89
CA ARG A 11 2.39 -8.20 -11.54
C ARG A 11 2.37 -6.67 -11.53
N VAL A 12 2.50 -6.03 -12.68
CA VAL A 12 2.56 -4.56 -12.72
C VAL A 12 1.17 -3.95 -12.74
N VAL A 13 0.77 -3.39 -11.61
CA VAL A 13 -0.46 -2.61 -11.45
C VAL A 13 -0.18 -1.14 -11.78
N SER A 14 -0.60 -0.69 -12.96
CA SER A 14 -0.34 0.68 -13.45
C SER A 14 -1.25 1.01 -14.62
N LYS A 15 -1.42 2.31 -14.92
CA LYS A 15 -1.96 2.73 -16.22
C LYS A 15 -1.05 2.16 -17.32
N ASN A 16 -1.62 1.35 -18.22
CA ASN A 16 -0.92 0.57 -19.25
C ASN A 16 0.06 -0.49 -18.69
N GLY A 17 -0.18 -0.98 -17.47
CA GLY A 17 0.51 -2.15 -16.91
C GLY A 17 -0.17 -3.46 -17.31
N ASP A 18 0.26 -4.56 -16.69
CA ASP A 18 -0.36 -5.88 -16.89
C ASP A 18 -1.74 -5.95 -16.22
N ILE A 19 -1.91 -5.20 -15.13
CA ILE A 19 -3.16 -5.07 -14.39
C ILE A 19 -3.53 -3.58 -14.41
N ASP A 20 -4.63 -3.25 -15.09
CA ASP A 20 -5.10 -1.87 -15.15
C ASP A 20 -5.68 -1.43 -13.80
N ARG A 21 -5.46 -0.16 -13.46
CA ARG A 21 -5.93 0.42 -12.19
C ARG A 21 -6.86 1.59 -12.48
N PRO A 22 -8.04 1.63 -11.86
CA PRO A 22 -8.92 2.78 -12.00
C PRO A 22 -8.23 4.07 -11.53
N PRO A 23 -8.45 5.19 -12.24
CA PRO A 23 -7.86 6.47 -11.87
C PRO A 23 -8.38 6.92 -10.49
N ARG A 24 -7.52 7.57 -9.71
CA ARG A 24 -7.84 8.18 -8.40
C ARG A 24 -8.40 7.20 -7.36
N SER A 25 -7.91 5.97 -7.33
CA SER A 25 -8.35 4.96 -6.35
C SER A 25 -7.24 4.59 -5.34
N PRO A 26 -6.72 5.53 -4.51
CA PRO A 26 -5.74 5.24 -3.47
C PRO A 26 -6.25 4.19 -2.48
N ASP A 27 -7.56 4.11 -2.30
CA ASP A 27 -8.19 3.11 -1.43
C ASP A 27 -8.02 1.67 -1.90
N LEU A 28 -7.59 1.44 -3.14
CA LEU A 28 -7.41 0.11 -3.72
C LEU A 28 -5.96 -0.37 -3.71
N THR A 29 -5.02 0.43 -3.20
CA THR A 29 -3.59 0.08 -3.19
C THR A 29 -3.02 0.00 -1.78
N PRO A 30 -2.50 -1.18 -1.39
CA PRO A 30 -1.87 -1.38 -0.09
C PRO A 30 -0.83 -0.33 0.31
N PRO A 31 0.05 0.14 -0.60
CA PRO A 31 0.97 1.20 -0.22
C PRO A 31 0.29 2.50 0.22
N ASP A 32 -0.79 2.89 -0.46
CA ASP A 32 -1.45 4.18 -0.27
C ASP A 32 -2.35 4.18 0.97
N PHE A 33 -3.19 3.15 1.15
CA PHE A 33 -4.11 3.09 2.30
C PHE A 33 -3.45 2.59 3.60
N PHE A 34 -2.28 1.94 3.52
CA PHE A 34 -1.63 1.32 4.68
C PHE A 34 -0.16 1.76 4.82
N LEU A 35 0.72 1.39 3.89
CA LEU A 35 2.16 1.41 4.13
C LEU A 35 2.68 2.82 4.45
N TRP A 36 2.31 3.83 3.64
CA TRP A 36 2.85 5.17 3.81
C TRP A 36 2.40 5.83 5.11
N GLY A 37 1.13 5.65 5.49
CA GLY A 37 0.62 6.11 6.79
C GLY A 37 1.27 5.39 7.96
N TYR A 38 1.42 4.06 7.86
CA TYR A 38 2.06 3.22 8.87
C TYR A 38 3.53 3.63 9.11
N LEU A 39 4.32 3.70 8.03
CA LEU A 39 5.73 4.08 8.09
C LEU A 39 5.90 5.50 8.60
N LYS A 40 5.11 6.47 8.12
CA LYS A 40 5.22 7.86 8.58
C LYS A 40 5.06 7.96 10.09
N ARG A 41 4.10 7.24 10.69
CA ARG A 41 3.90 7.23 12.14
C ARG A 41 5.10 6.63 12.90
N LYS A 42 5.65 5.52 12.39
CA LYS A 42 6.72 4.76 13.06
C LYS A 42 8.10 5.39 12.88
N VAL A 43 8.47 5.69 11.64
CA VAL A 43 9.76 6.26 11.25
C VAL A 43 10.04 7.59 11.94
N TYR A 44 9.01 8.43 12.12
CA TYR A 44 9.15 9.73 12.77
C TYR A 44 8.97 9.70 14.30
N ALA A 45 8.68 8.54 14.90
CA ALA A 45 8.50 8.44 16.35
C ALA A 45 9.77 8.84 17.12
N SER A 46 10.95 8.51 16.58
CA SER A 46 12.24 8.88 17.16
C SER A 46 12.71 10.30 16.81
N LYS A 47 11.93 11.07 16.03
CA LYS A 47 12.28 12.41 15.53
C LYS A 47 13.69 12.48 14.91
N PRO A 48 13.98 11.71 13.85
CA PRO A 48 15.30 11.71 13.23
C PRO A 48 15.68 13.13 12.76
N GLN A 49 16.93 13.51 13.01
CA GLN A 49 17.48 14.84 12.65
C GLN A 49 18.35 14.79 11.39
N THR A 50 18.77 13.60 10.98
CA THR A 50 19.59 13.41 9.78
C THR A 50 18.91 12.51 8.75
N ILE A 51 19.33 12.64 7.50
CA ILE A 51 18.87 11.77 6.41
C ILE A 51 19.27 10.31 6.68
N ASP A 52 20.43 10.08 7.31
CA ASP A 52 20.91 8.72 7.57
C ASP A 52 20.11 8.03 8.67
N GLU A 53 19.76 8.75 9.75
CA GLU A 53 18.80 8.27 10.75
C GLU A 53 17.45 7.96 10.12
N LEU A 54 16.93 8.86 9.28
CA LEU A 54 15.65 8.65 8.60
C LEU A 54 15.68 7.38 7.73
N LYS A 55 16.75 7.19 6.95
CA LYS A 55 16.94 5.99 6.12
C LYS A 55 17.10 4.73 6.97
N ALA A 56 17.81 4.80 8.10
CA ALA A 56 17.96 3.67 9.02
C ALA A 56 16.60 3.26 9.60
N ASN A 57 15.81 4.23 10.06
CA ASN A 57 14.46 4.00 10.58
C ASN A 57 13.55 3.38 9.52
N ILE A 58 13.55 3.88 8.28
CA ILE A 58 12.74 3.30 7.20
C ILE A 58 13.10 1.82 6.98
N ARG A 59 14.39 1.49 6.91
CA ARG A 59 14.82 0.09 6.72
C ARG A 59 14.43 -0.79 7.89
N ALA A 60 14.65 -0.33 9.12
CA ALA A 60 14.29 -1.06 10.33
C ALA A 60 12.78 -1.32 10.39
N GLU A 61 11.95 -0.30 10.16
CA GLU A 61 10.49 -0.43 10.20
C GLU A 61 9.95 -1.31 9.07
N ILE A 62 10.55 -1.27 7.86
CA ILE A 62 10.19 -2.20 6.77
C ILE A 62 10.50 -3.65 7.14
N ILE A 63 11.70 -3.92 7.69
CA ILE A 63 12.11 -5.27 8.10
C ILE A 63 11.23 -5.79 9.25
N ALA A 64 10.78 -4.89 10.13
CA ALA A 64 9.93 -5.22 11.26
C ALA A 64 8.45 -5.49 10.89
N ILE A 65 8.03 -5.29 9.64
CA ILE A 65 6.67 -5.63 9.21
C ILE A 65 6.53 -7.15 9.16
N PRO A 66 5.66 -7.76 10.00
CA PRO A 66 5.51 -9.20 10.02
C PRO A 66 4.67 -9.67 8.81
N PRO A 67 4.93 -10.87 8.25
CA PRO A 67 4.17 -11.41 7.12
C PRO A 67 2.66 -11.44 7.34
N GLU A 68 2.20 -11.75 8.56
CA GLU A 68 0.78 -11.83 8.94
C GLU A 68 0.07 -10.47 8.79
N MET A 69 0.79 -9.38 9.02
CA MET A 69 0.28 -8.03 8.78
C MET A 69 0.09 -7.78 7.28
N LEU A 70 1.00 -8.27 6.44
CA LEU A 70 0.88 -8.15 4.98
C LEU A 70 -0.28 -9.00 4.45
N GLU A 71 -0.48 -10.21 4.97
CA GLU A 71 -1.64 -11.05 4.64
C GLU A 71 -2.95 -10.33 4.94
N THR A 72 -3.08 -9.77 6.15
CA THR A 72 -4.25 -8.98 6.56
C THR A 72 -4.49 -7.78 5.63
N VAL A 73 -3.42 -7.08 5.24
CA VAL A 73 -3.50 -5.94 4.33
C VAL A 73 -3.97 -6.36 2.94
N MET A 74 -3.51 -7.52 2.43
CA MET A 74 -3.93 -8.04 1.13
C MET A 74 -5.37 -8.54 1.14
N GLU A 75 -5.83 -9.18 2.22
CA GLU A 75 -7.25 -9.50 2.41
C GLU A 75 -8.12 -8.24 2.42
N ASN A 76 -7.65 -7.18 3.08
CA ASN A 76 -8.33 -5.89 3.10
C ASN A 76 -8.40 -5.27 1.71
N ALA A 77 -7.32 -5.36 0.91
CA ALA A 77 -7.32 -4.90 -0.47
C ALA A 77 -8.39 -5.62 -1.32
N ALA A 78 -8.55 -6.94 -1.15
CA ALA A 78 -9.61 -7.70 -1.82
C ALA A 78 -11.01 -7.24 -1.37
N LYS A 79 -11.24 -7.08 -0.06
CA LYS A 79 -12.51 -6.58 0.50
C LYS A 79 -12.86 -5.18 -0.05
N ARG A 80 -11.88 -4.28 -0.12
CA ARG A 80 -12.01 -2.93 -0.66
C ARG A 80 -12.36 -2.94 -2.15
N ALA A 81 -11.74 -3.81 -2.94
CA ALA A 81 -12.07 -3.99 -4.35
C ALA A 81 -13.52 -4.49 -4.54
N HIS A 82 -13.96 -5.48 -3.75
CA HIS A 82 -15.34 -5.95 -3.78
C HIS A 82 -16.35 -4.85 -3.41
N PHE A 83 -16.06 -4.05 -2.39
CA PHE A 83 -16.92 -2.93 -2.02
C PHE A 83 -17.00 -1.88 -3.12
N ALA A 84 -15.87 -1.52 -3.74
CA ALA A 84 -15.86 -0.58 -4.86
C ALA A 84 -16.71 -1.07 -6.03
N LEU A 85 -16.65 -2.37 -6.35
CA LEU A 85 -17.51 -2.99 -7.36
C LEU A 85 -19.00 -2.91 -6.98
N ALA A 86 -19.33 -3.28 -5.74
CA ALA A 86 -20.71 -3.24 -5.24
C ALA A 86 -21.30 -1.81 -5.26
N ASN A 87 -20.47 -0.80 -5.02
CA ASN A 87 -20.85 0.61 -5.04
C ASN A 87 -20.66 1.28 -6.41
N LYS A 88 -20.50 0.50 -7.48
CA LYS A 88 -20.35 1.00 -8.87
C LYS A 88 -19.25 2.06 -9.01
N GLY A 89 -18.13 1.88 -8.29
CA GLY A 89 -17.00 2.81 -8.29
C GLY A 89 -17.12 4.01 -7.36
N GLY A 90 -18.13 4.03 -6.46
CA GLY A 90 -18.24 5.01 -5.39
C GLY A 90 -17.06 4.94 -4.39
N HIS A 91 -16.81 6.05 -3.70
CA HIS A 91 -15.76 6.14 -2.70
C HIS A 91 -15.98 5.17 -1.54
N LEU A 92 -14.90 4.57 -1.04
CA LEU A 92 -14.95 3.79 0.19
C LEU A 92 -15.13 4.77 1.34
N ILE A 93 -16.13 4.54 2.18
CA ILE A 93 -16.29 5.27 3.43
C ILE A 93 -15.30 4.64 4.43
N ASP A 94 -14.28 5.40 4.85
CA ASP A 94 -13.29 5.08 5.90
C ASP A 94 -13.94 4.35 7.11
N VAL A 95 -13.41 3.32 7.79
CA VAL A 95 -12.07 2.75 7.97
C VAL A 95 -12.25 1.22 8.17
N VAL A 96 -11.73 0.38 7.28
CA VAL A 96 -11.62 -1.08 7.54
C VAL A 96 -10.32 -1.33 8.29
N PHE A 97 -10.25 -0.93 9.55
CA PHE A 97 -9.31 -1.44 10.53
C PHE A 97 -10.12 -1.62 11.81
N LYS A 98 -10.90 -2.70 11.86
CA LYS A 98 -11.40 -3.20 13.14
C LYS A 98 -10.27 -4.06 13.71
N ASN A 99 -9.76 -3.63 14.86
CA ASN A 99 -8.89 -4.44 15.73
C ASN A 99 -9.57 -5.75 16.10
#